data_AF-R5Y7C6-F1
#
_entry.id   AF-R5Y7C6-F1
#
_cell.length_a   1.000
_cell.length_b   1.000
_cell.length_c   1.000
_cell.angle_alpha   90.00
_cell.angle_beta   90.00
_cell.angle_gamma   90.00
#
_symmetry.space_group_name_H-M   'P 1'
#
loop_
_entity.id
_entity.type
_entity.pdbx_description
1 polymer ?
#
loop_
_entity_poly.entity_id
_entity_poly.type
_entity_poly.pdbx_seq_one_letter_code
_entity_poly.pdbx_strand_id
1 'polypeptide(L)'
;MLNKDLEIIKKKYGENMMKLCRELFPSILEEEGVLSKIILSNFYPNHNLYDDIIDNKLENNFKNYIYNMIDVSKKQEKINKTPEELFEEKGYILKECLTKDEIREYKKYYKKEEELCTFRGNRLNSCRVFFAVKKDVSDIKREDFKEPKRQDLYGTSVISIQFTKDGTNTLSIKNRYNHSVVNPDATFSNNLDNIKEGLTYAFEKYYGIIQKYKSNNFEIPNYVRANDGKLYKYNYEINNIYYCPNNILIENFRPRQLEKEKYVLMDYYLLDLVNKTLKRYGRSKDSFIDSLSLVDKIEVINNHDKKTVKLLHKNKNETIIVLDKYNRIIGLASNDIEKIEDDFLFHNRVLKCIELPNLEKVGMNFLDYNKDLTEISFPSLKEVDSRFISYNSNISKLNLPNLTKTGSCFLESNEKLEELNLPSLRYTGNDFLRKNRIINKVYMPNLFMVGNDFLACNKTLKELSLPLLEYADESFLCYNNGIRKLELPVLKEAGKFFLMGNGNLLKLNLPVLKEIKDYFLAYNSKVILNMPNLRIISDKQSSHIKFMIYCNKMCNYARKTSKIRKLVKK
;
A
#
# COMPACT_ATOMS: atom_id res chain seq x y z
N MET A 1 30.46 25.24 -5.43
CA MET A 1 30.59 24.44 -4.19
C MET A 1 29.20 24.11 -3.71
N LEU A 2 28.91 22.86 -3.32
CA LEU A 2 27.59 22.49 -2.84
C LEU A 2 27.37 23.10 -1.44
N ASN A 3 26.20 23.68 -1.19
CA ASN A 3 25.87 24.23 0.13
C ASN A 3 25.93 23.11 1.21
N LYS A 4 26.52 23.39 2.37
CA LYS A 4 26.75 22.38 3.43
C LYS A 4 25.47 21.76 3.98
N ASP A 5 24.35 22.50 4.06
CA ASP A 5 23.05 21.94 4.44
C ASP A 5 22.62 20.84 3.47
N LEU A 6 22.80 21.09 2.17
CA LEU A 6 22.43 20.14 1.12
C LEU A 6 23.30 18.88 1.16
N GLU A 7 24.57 18.99 1.51
CA GLU A 7 25.45 17.83 1.74
C GLU A 7 24.95 16.97 2.91
N ILE A 8 24.59 17.61 4.02
CA ILE A 8 24.05 16.93 5.21
C ILE A 8 22.71 16.26 4.89
N ILE A 9 21.79 16.98 4.23
CA ILE A 9 20.48 16.46 3.84
C ILE A 9 20.64 15.28 2.88
N LYS A 10 21.51 15.39 1.87
CA LYS A 10 21.81 14.29 0.94
C LYS A 10 22.29 13.04 1.69
N LYS A 11 23.19 13.20 2.67
CA LYS A 11 23.74 12.08 3.45
C LYS A 11 22.71 11.42 4.37
N LYS A 12 21.76 12.18 4.91
CA LYS A 12 20.81 11.69 5.94
C LYS A 12 19.47 11.24 5.37
N TYR A 13 19.03 11.85 4.28
CA TYR A 13 17.69 11.65 3.69
C TYR A 13 17.73 11.34 2.18
N GLY A 14 18.91 11.24 1.57
CA GLY A 14 19.07 10.87 0.17
C GLY A 14 19.06 12.04 -0.81
N GLU A 15 19.45 11.75 -2.06
CA GLU A 15 19.65 12.77 -3.09
C GLU A 15 18.34 13.43 -3.55
N ASN A 16 17.24 12.69 -3.62
CA ASN A 16 15.95 13.26 -4.00
C ASN A 16 15.44 14.26 -2.95
N MET A 17 15.61 13.94 -1.66
CA MET A 17 15.27 14.89 -0.59
C MET A 17 16.13 16.16 -0.66
N MET A 18 17.43 16.02 -0.96
CA MET A 18 18.31 17.18 -1.17
C MET A 18 17.81 18.07 -2.33
N LYS A 19 17.40 17.47 -3.46
CA LYS A 19 16.85 18.19 -4.62
C LYS A 19 15.55 18.91 -4.24
N LEU A 20 14.64 18.23 -3.57
CA LEU A 20 13.40 18.82 -3.06
C LEU A 20 13.67 20.00 -2.13
N CYS A 21 14.56 19.84 -1.15
CA CYS A 21 14.92 20.91 -0.23
C CYS A 21 15.56 22.11 -0.93
N ARG A 22 16.39 21.88 -1.95
CA ARG A 22 16.99 22.97 -2.76
C ARG A 22 15.91 23.77 -3.50
N GLU A 23 14.91 23.08 -4.02
CA GLU A 23 13.80 23.71 -4.74
C GLU A 23 12.85 24.47 -3.80
N LEU A 24 12.47 23.85 -2.68
CA LEU A 24 11.45 24.40 -1.79
C LEU A 24 11.98 25.50 -0.85
N PHE A 25 13.27 25.47 -0.51
CA PHE A 25 13.84 26.30 0.56
C PHE A 25 15.07 27.13 0.16
N PRO A 26 15.09 27.78 -1.02
CA PRO A 26 16.28 28.47 -1.51
C PRO A 26 16.67 29.67 -0.63
N SER A 27 15.71 30.29 0.08
CA SER A 27 15.97 31.39 1.02
C SER A 27 16.58 30.92 2.34
N ILE A 28 16.13 29.78 2.87
CA ILE A 28 16.67 29.20 4.11
C ILE A 28 18.14 28.80 3.92
N LEU A 29 18.48 28.33 2.71
CA LEU A 29 19.84 27.92 2.33
C LEU A 29 20.85 29.07 2.25
N GLU A 30 20.42 30.33 2.38
CA GLU A 30 21.37 31.45 2.42
C GLU A 30 22.14 31.52 3.74
N GLU A 31 21.54 31.05 4.82
CA GLU A 31 22.18 30.96 6.12
C GLU A 31 22.64 29.51 6.36
N GLU A 32 23.95 29.30 6.24
CA GLU A 32 24.57 27.99 6.32
C GLU A 32 24.25 27.30 7.66
N GLY A 33 23.71 26.08 7.61
CA GLY A 33 23.39 25.25 8.77
C GLY A 33 21.95 25.36 9.25
N VAL A 34 21.17 26.37 8.81
CA VAL A 34 19.80 26.58 9.29
C VAL A 34 18.86 25.50 8.80
N LEU A 35 18.86 25.22 7.50
CA LEU A 35 17.91 24.26 6.93
C LEU A 35 18.16 22.85 7.47
N SER A 36 19.41 22.40 7.50
CA SER A 36 19.74 21.06 8.00
C SER A 36 19.40 20.91 9.48
N LYS A 37 19.60 21.96 10.30
CA LYS A 37 19.18 21.98 11.71
C LYS A 37 17.67 21.82 11.85
N ILE A 38 16.87 22.60 11.12
CA ILE A 38 15.40 22.49 11.16
C ILE A 38 14.95 21.07 10.79
N ILE A 39 15.48 20.52 9.71
CA ILE A 39 15.14 19.17 9.24
C ILE A 39 15.54 18.11 10.27
N LEU A 40 16.78 18.13 10.78
CA LEU A 40 17.29 17.14 11.73
C LEU A 40 16.63 17.22 13.12
N SER A 41 16.12 18.39 13.51
CA SER A 41 15.36 18.58 14.75
C SER A 41 13.92 18.07 14.65
N ASN A 42 13.38 17.90 13.43
CA ASN A 42 11.99 17.53 13.21
C ASN A 42 11.79 16.13 12.61
N PHE A 43 12.78 15.58 11.93
CA PHE A 43 12.67 14.30 11.24
C PHE A 43 13.84 13.40 11.59
N TYR A 44 13.57 12.18 12.05
CA TYR A 44 14.64 11.21 12.19
C TYR A 44 15.21 10.85 10.79
N PRO A 45 16.54 10.72 10.63
CA PRO A 45 17.16 10.37 9.36
C PRO A 45 16.56 9.11 8.71
N ASN A 46 15.97 9.29 7.53
CA ASN A 46 15.36 8.21 6.74
C ASN A 46 15.43 8.58 5.25
N HIS A 47 16.05 7.72 4.44
CA HIS A 47 16.20 7.94 2.99
C HIS A 47 14.89 7.85 2.20
N ASN A 48 13.82 7.34 2.83
CA ASN A 48 12.51 7.21 2.20
C ASN A 48 11.58 8.40 2.50
N LEU A 49 12.02 9.39 3.31
CA LEU A 49 11.19 10.53 3.67
C LEU A 49 10.70 11.30 2.43
N TYR A 50 11.54 11.42 1.40
CA TYR A 50 11.13 12.03 0.13
C TYR A 50 9.97 11.26 -0.51
N ASP A 51 10.14 9.96 -0.75
CA ASP A 51 9.11 9.13 -1.38
C ASP A 51 7.80 9.16 -0.56
N ASP A 52 7.91 9.07 0.78
CA ASP A 52 6.78 9.13 1.70
C ASP A 52 6.02 10.48 1.64
N ILE A 53 6.71 11.60 1.38
CA ILE A 53 6.08 12.91 1.18
C ILE A 53 5.37 12.97 -0.18
N ILE A 54 6.05 12.54 -1.26
CA ILE A 54 5.51 12.62 -2.63
C ILE A 54 4.31 11.67 -2.82
N ASP A 55 4.43 10.42 -2.39
CA ASP A 55 3.39 9.39 -2.58
C ASP A 55 2.09 9.77 -1.86
N ASN A 56 2.20 10.50 -0.75
CA ASN A 56 1.07 11.03 0.01
C ASN A 56 0.64 12.45 -0.39
N LYS A 57 1.28 13.05 -1.40
CA LYS A 57 0.98 14.41 -1.91
C LYS A 57 1.12 15.50 -0.83
N LEU A 58 2.15 15.39 0.00
CA LEU A 58 2.38 16.24 1.18
C LEU A 58 3.42 17.35 0.95
N GLU A 59 3.83 17.63 -0.28
CA GLU A 59 4.90 18.59 -0.60
C GLU A 59 4.61 19.99 -0.06
N ASN A 60 3.38 20.48 -0.26
CA ASN A 60 2.97 21.80 0.24
C ASN A 60 2.87 21.81 1.77
N ASN A 61 2.37 20.73 2.38
CA ASN A 61 2.29 20.59 3.83
C ASN A 61 3.69 20.58 4.47
N PHE A 62 4.61 19.82 3.88
CA PHE A 62 6.01 19.76 4.26
C PHE A 62 6.68 21.13 4.14
N LYS A 63 6.52 21.80 2.99
CA LYS A 63 7.02 23.16 2.76
C LYS A 63 6.55 24.13 3.86
N ASN A 64 5.25 24.16 4.11
CA ASN A 64 4.64 25.05 5.10
C ASN A 64 5.11 24.75 6.52
N TYR A 65 5.26 23.48 6.86
CA TYR A 65 5.76 23.04 8.15
C TYR A 65 7.19 23.54 8.40
N ILE A 66 8.08 23.45 7.41
CA ILE A 66 9.46 23.94 7.53
C ILE A 66 9.51 25.46 7.64
N TYR A 67 8.75 26.20 6.81
CA TYR A 67 8.71 27.66 6.89
C TYR A 67 8.13 28.16 8.24
N ASN A 68 7.21 27.42 8.86
CA ASN A 68 6.71 27.75 10.19
C ASN A 68 7.72 27.63 11.32
N MET A 69 8.78 26.84 11.12
CA MET A 69 9.88 26.74 12.07
C MET A 69 10.83 27.94 12.01
N ILE A 70 10.64 28.81 11.00
CA ILE A 70 11.38 30.05 10.87
C ILE A 70 10.47 31.17 11.38
N ASP A 71 10.89 31.80 12.46
CA ASP A 71 10.19 32.93 13.04
C ASP A 71 10.33 34.14 12.11
N VAL A 72 9.37 34.34 11.20
CA VAL A 72 9.27 35.54 10.36
C VAL A 72 8.49 36.63 11.11
N SER A 73 8.60 36.70 12.43
CA SER A 73 8.10 37.84 13.23
C SER A 73 9.04 39.05 13.13
N LYS A 74 9.41 39.47 11.91
CA LYS A 74 9.90 40.84 11.74
C LYS A 74 8.72 41.77 11.94
N LYS A 75 8.83 42.71 12.90
CA LYS A 75 7.91 43.85 13.03
C LYS A 75 7.81 44.51 11.64
N GLN A 76 6.69 44.33 10.96
CA GLN A 76 6.46 44.99 9.68
C GLN A 76 6.24 46.48 9.93
N GLU A 77 7.06 47.30 9.28
CA GLU A 77 6.86 48.74 9.28
C GLU A 77 5.61 49.07 8.45
N LYS A 78 4.63 49.72 9.07
CA LYS A 78 3.38 50.11 8.40
C LYS A 78 3.63 51.38 7.61
N ILE A 79 3.66 51.26 6.30
CA ILE A 79 3.94 52.35 5.36
C ILE A 79 2.72 52.67 4.47
N ASN A 80 2.49 53.95 4.21
CA ASN A 80 1.42 54.44 3.32
C ASN A 80 1.94 54.72 1.90
N LYS A 81 2.70 53.80 1.32
CA LYS A 81 3.13 53.84 -0.09
C LYS A 81 2.77 52.53 -0.79
N THR A 82 2.43 52.61 -2.07
CA THR A 82 2.18 51.47 -2.95
C THR A 82 3.49 50.72 -3.24
N PRO A 83 3.41 49.44 -3.63
CA PRO A 83 4.57 48.71 -4.14
C PRO A 83 5.32 49.45 -5.26
N GLU A 84 4.58 50.04 -6.20
CA GLU A 84 5.13 50.81 -7.32
C GLU A 84 5.93 52.02 -6.84
N GLU A 85 5.40 52.82 -5.91
CA GLU A 85 6.13 53.98 -5.34
C GLU A 85 7.42 53.57 -4.61
N LEU A 86 7.41 52.43 -3.90
CA LEU A 86 8.57 51.94 -3.19
C LEU A 86 9.66 51.39 -4.13
N PHE A 87 9.26 50.75 -5.23
CA PHE A 87 10.18 50.35 -6.29
C PHE A 87 10.72 51.56 -7.05
N GLU A 88 9.89 52.56 -7.31
CA GLU A 88 10.24 53.83 -7.97
C GLU A 88 11.35 54.58 -7.20
N GLU A 89 11.28 54.61 -5.86
CA GLU A 89 12.34 55.16 -5.00
C GLU A 89 13.69 54.42 -5.14
N LYS A 90 13.66 53.15 -5.54
CA LYS A 90 14.85 52.36 -5.85
C LYS A 90 15.20 52.39 -7.34
N GLY A 91 14.51 53.22 -8.13
CA GLY A 91 14.73 53.40 -9.57
C GLY A 91 14.20 52.26 -10.42
N TYR A 92 13.21 51.51 -9.93
CA TYR A 92 12.56 50.42 -10.65
C TYR A 92 11.14 50.77 -11.08
N ILE A 93 10.76 50.27 -12.24
CA ILE A 93 9.37 50.22 -12.70
C ILE A 93 8.85 48.82 -12.38
N LEU A 94 7.86 48.72 -11.50
CA LEU A 94 7.17 47.46 -11.16
C LEU A 94 5.94 47.28 -12.04
N LYS A 95 5.71 46.07 -12.57
CA LYS A 95 4.48 45.70 -13.28
C LYS A 95 4.07 44.27 -12.93
N GLU A 96 2.80 44.08 -12.54
CA GLU A 96 2.19 42.75 -12.48
C GLU A 96 1.92 42.25 -13.91
N CYS A 97 2.23 41.00 -14.18
CA CYS A 97 1.93 40.35 -15.44
C CYS A 97 0.70 39.44 -15.27
N LEU A 98 -0.33 39.68 -16.06
CA LEU A 98 -1.59 38.92 -16.06
C LEU A 98 -1.68 37.95 -17.24
N THR A 99 -0.85 38.15 -18.27
CA THR A 99 -0.80 37.30 -19.47
C THR A 99 0.60 36.76 -19.77
N LYS A 100 0.67 35.70 -20.57
CA LYS A 100 1.96 35.14 -21.03
C LYS A 100 2.74 36.12 -21.89
N ASP A 101 2.05 36.94 -22.66
CA ASP A 101 2.70 37.87 -23.59
C ASP A 101 3.34 39.03 -22.83
N GLU A 102 2.69 39.53 -21.76
CA GLU A 102 3.31 40.49 -20.83
C GLU A 102 4.57 39.92 -20.18
N ILE A 103 4.58 38.64 -19.78
CA ILE A 103 5.80 38.00 -19.26
C ILE A 103 6.90 37.97 -20.34
N ARG A 104 6.54 37.66 -21.59
CA ARG A 104 7.50 37.55 -22.71
C ARG A 104 8.11 38.88 -23.11
N GLU A 105 7.46 40.01 -22.86
CA GLU A 105 8.02 41.35 -23.10
C GLU A 105 9.36 41.58 -22.39
N TYR A 106 9.55 40.96 -21.22
CA TYR A 106 10.79 41.08 -20.43
C TYR A 106 11.93 40.23 -20.96
N LYS A 107 11.65 39.28 -21.85
CA LYS A 107 12.68 38.40 -22.45
C LYS A 107 13.79 39.20 -23.13
N LYS A 108 13.46 40.37 -23.69
CA LYS A 108 14.41 41.27 -24.37
C LYS A 108 15.58 41.72 -23.49
N TYR A 109 15.43 41.68 -22.16
CA TYR A 109 16.48 42.05 -21.22
C TYR A 109 17.44 40.90 -20.90
N TYR A 110 17.16 39.67 -21.32
CA TYR A 110 17.99 38.52 -20.97
C TYR A 110 18.88 38.13 -22.14
N LYS A 111 20.14 37.78 -21.84
CA LYS A 111 20.98 37.09 -22.81
C LYS A 111 20.36 35.72 -23.11
N LYS A 112 20.46 35.24 -24.36
CA LYS A 112 19.81 34.01 -24.83
C LYS A 112 20.04 32.78 -23.93
N GLU A 113 21.20 32.70 -23.30
CA GLU A 113 21.60 31.59 -22.41
C GLU A 113 21.24 31.82 -20.92
N GLU A 114 20.82 33.03 -20.56
CA GLU A 114 20.43 33.43 -19.20
C GLU A 114 18.90 33.54 -19.07
N GLU A 115 18.14 33.19 -20.11
CA GLU A 115 16.67 33.25 -20.11
C GLU A 115 16.06 32.45 -18.95
N LEU A 116 15.13 33.07 -18.22
CA LEU A 116 14.36 32.40 -17.18
C LEU A 116 13.41 31.35 -17.77
N CYS A 117 13.26 30.22 -17.08
CA CYS A 117 12.23 29.23 -17.38
C CYS A 117 10.80 29.81 -17.35
N THR A 118 10.61 30.93 -16.65
CA THR A 118 9.38 31.74 -16.62
C THR A 118 8.88 32.11 -18.03
N PHE A 119 9.76 32.28 -19.01
CA PHE A 119 9.39 32.67 -20.38
C PHE A 119 8.87 31.52 -21.24
N ARG A 120 9.17 30.27 -20.87
CA ARG A 120 8.87 29.07 -21.67
C ARG A 120 7.64 28.31 -21.15
N GLY A 121 7.33 28.43 -19.86
CA GLY A 121 6.22 27.71 -19.21
C GLY A 121 4.95 28.53 -18.98
N ASN A 122 3.90 27.89 -18.46
CA ASN A 122 2.67 28.58 -18.05
C ASN A 122 2.74 29.01 -16.57
N ARG A 123 3.71 29.87 -16.22
CA ARG A 123 4.00 30.24 -14.83
C ARG A 123 2.80 30.86 -14.10
N LEU A 124 1.94 31.56 -14.83
CA LEU A 124 0.73 32.18 -14.28
C LEU A 124 -0.29 31.18 -13.74
N ASN A 125 -0.22 29.89 -14.12
CA ASN A 125 -1.07 28.85 -13.54
C ASN A 125 -0.72 28.59 -12.07
N SER A 126 0.56 28.70 -11.70
CA SER A 126 1.05 28.35 -10.36
C SER A 126 1.53 29.54 -9.53
N CYS A 127 1.76 30.71 -10.15
CA CYS A 127 2.24 31.92 -9.47
C CYS A 127 1.50 33.19 -9.91
N ARG A 128 1.43 34.21 -9.03
CA ARG A 128 1.35 35.62 -9.44
C ARG A 128 2.75 36.10 -9.76
N VAL A 129 2.92 36.84 -10.85
CA VAL A 129 4.25 37.22 -11.38
C VAL A 129 4.30 38.73 -11.58
N PHE A 130 5.33 39.34 -11.02
CA PHE A 130 5.67 40.74 -11.21
C PHE A 130 7.08 40.83 -11.80
N PHE A 131 7.34 41.87 -12.57
CA PHE A 131 8.69 42.25 -12.97
C PHE A 131 9.00 43.64 -12.45
N ALA A 132 10.19 43.81 -11.87
CA ALA A 132 10.75 45.11 -11.54
C ALA A 132 11.98 45.36 -12.41
N VAL A 133 11.96 46.46 -13.18
CA VAL A 133 13.01 46.80 -14.15
C VAL A 133 13.59 48.17 -13.83
N LYS A 134 14.92 48.27 -13.74
CA LYS A 134 15.63 49.53 -13.56
C LYS A 134 15.32 50.51 -14.70
N LYS A 135 15.12 51.79 -14.37
CA LYS A 135 14.86 52.84 -15.38
C LYS A 135 16.02 53.02 -16.36
N ASP A 136 17.23 52.83 -15.88
CA ASP A 136 18.50 52.89 -16.61
C ASP A 136 18.95 51.52 -17.16
N VAL A 137 18.04 50.53 -17.27
CA VAL A 137 18.38 49.16 -17.71
C VAL A 137 19.09 49.09 -19.06
N SER A 138 18.84 50.04 -19.96
CA SER A 138 19.47 50.11 -21.29
C SER A 138 20.97 50.40 -21.23
N ASP A 139 21.43 51.05 -20.16
CA ASP A 139 22.83 51.41 -19.96
C ASP A 139 23.61 50.29 -19.26
N ILE A 140 22.91 49.31 -18.67
CA ILE A 140 23.50 48.22 -17.89
C ILE A 140 23.76 47.01 -18.79
N LYS A 141 25.02 46.86 -19.22
CA LYS A 141 25.46 45.81 -20.16
C LYS A 141 26.01 44.59 -19.43
N ARG A 142 25.71 43.39 -19.93
CA ARG A 142 26.16 42.11 -19.34
C ARG A 142 27.68 42.01 -19.34
N GLU A 143 28.31 42.55 -20.37
CA GLU A 143 29.73 42.45 -20.69
C GLU A 143 30.62 43.14 -19.63
N ASP A 144 30.06 44.11 -18.90
CA ASP A 144 30.76 44.88 -17.87
C ASP A 144 30.96 44.06 -16.58
N PHE A 145 30.24 42.94 -16.41
CA PHE A 145 30.24 42.10 -15.21
C PHE A 145 30.98 40.78 -15.45
N LYS A 146 32.30 40.83 -15.58
CA LYS A 146 33.15 39.65 -15.85
C LYS A 146 33.08 38.60 -14.74
N GLU A 147 32.93 39.03 -13.51
CA GLU A 147 32.75 38.18 -12.32
C GLU A 147 31.35 38.42 -11.73
N PRO A 148 30.32 37.75 -12.26
CA PRO A 148 28.94 38.04 -11.90
C PRO A 148 28.69 37.75 -10.42
N LYS A 149 28.12 38.72 -9.71
CA LYS A 149 27.66 38.55 -8.33
C LYS A 149 26.14 38.62 -8.32
N ARG A 150 25.49 37.75 -7.55
CA ARG A 150 24.03 37.64 -7.50
C ARG A 150 23.34 39.00 -7.28
N GLN A 151 23.89 39.86 -6.43
CA GLN A 151 23.35 41.20 -6.15
C GLN A 151 24.10 42.34 -6.87
N ASP A 152 24.84 42.08 -7.95
CA ASP A 152 25.42 43.17 -8.75
C ASP A 152 24.33 43.95 -9.53
N LEU A 153 24.74 45.06 -10.12
CA LEU A 153 23.85 45.98 -10.81
C LEU A 153 23.15 45.32 -12.01
N TYR A 154 23.84 44.45 -12.77
CA TYR A 154 23.19 43.70 -13.85
C TYR A 154 22.20 42.68 -13.31
N GLY A 155 22.60 41.84 -12.36
CA GLY A 155 21.76 40.78 -11.81
C GLY A 155 20.46 41.29 -11.21
N THR A 156 20.52 42.48 -10.58
CA THR A 156 19.34 43.10 -9.96
C THR A 156 18.60 44.07 -10.87
N SER A 157 19.15 44.47 -12.02
CA SER A 157 18.51 45.43 -12.95
C SER A 157 17.15 44.97 -13.50
N VAL A 158 16.92 43.65 -13.56
CA VAL A 158 15.63 43.04 -13.92
C VAL A 158 15.39 41.87 -13.00
N ILE A 159 14.38 41.96 -12.13
CA ILE A 159 14.01 40.87 -11.24
C ILE A 159 12.57 40.42 -11.48
N SER A 160 12.36 39.10 -11.45
CA SER A 160 11.02 38.51 -11.51
C SER A 160 10.59 38.12 -10.09
N ILE A 161 9.58 38.79 -9.57
CA ILE A 161 9.03 38.56 -8.23
C ILE A 161 7.81 37.67 -8.37
N GLN A 162 7.83 36.50 -7.75
CA GLN A 162 6.81 35.47 -7.94
C GLN A 162 6.25 35.01 -6.60
N PHE A 163 4.92 34.93 -6.51
CA PHE A 163 4.22 34.40 -5.34
C PHE A 163 3.41 33.17 -5.74
N THR A 164 3.55 32.06 -5.02
CA THR A 164 2.79 30.84 -5.31
C THR A 164 1.28 31.04 -5.09
N LYS A 165 0.45 30.42 -5.94
CA LYS A 165 -1.03 30.43 -5.85
C LYS A 165 -1.61 29.32 -4.99
N ASP A 166 -0.79 28.65 -4.19
CA ASP A 166 -1.16 27.54 -3.30
C ASP A 166 -1.78 27.99 -1.96
N GLY A 167 -2.20 29.25 -1.87
CA GLY A 167 -2.74 29.87 -0.65
C GLY A 167 -1.70 30.35 0.36
N THR A 168 -0.42 30.02 0.16
CA THR A 168 0.66 30.44 1.07
C THR A 168 1.34 31.73 0.64
N ASN A 169 1.25 32.07 -0.66
CA ASN A 169 1.99 33.15 -1.29
C ASN A 169 3.50 33.06 -1.05
N THR A 170 4.11 31.88 -1.15
CA THR A 170 5.57 31.73 -0.99
C THR A 170 6.30 32.58 -2.03
N LEU A 171 7.21 33.44 -1.56
CA LEU A 171 7.96 34.39 -2.38
C LEU A 171 9.21 33.76 -2.99
N SER A 172 9.39 33.95 -4.31
CA SER A 172 10.65 33.73 -5.03
C SER A 172 10.98 34.96 -5.88
N ILE A 173 12.14 35.56 -5.63
CA ILE A 173 12.68 36.69 -6.38
C ILE A 173 13.81 36.15 -7.25
N LYS A 174 13.55 36.08 -8.54
CA LYS A 174 14.48 35.55 -9.54
C LYS A 174 15.33 36.66 -10.12
N ASN A 175 16.62 36.38 -10.21
CA ASN A 175 17.63 37.26 -10.74
C ASN A 175 17.57 37.42 -12.27
N ARG A 176 18.25 38.44 -12.82
CA ARG A 176 18.53 38.55 -14.27
C ARG A 176 19.52 37.47 -14.71
N TYR A 177 20.46 37.08 -13.85
CA TYR A 177 21.29 35.90 -14.05
C TYR A 177 20.50 34.61 -13.82
N ASN A 178 20.82 33.55 -14.57
CA ASN A 178 20.36 32.20 -14.27
C ASN A 178 21.46 31.43 -13.50
N HIS A 179 21.82 30.21 -13.93
CA HIS A 179 22.82 29.34 -13.29
C HIS A 179 24.25 29.89 -13.25
N SER A 180 24.49 31.10 -13.79
CA SER A 180 25.76 31.81 -13.76
C SER A 180 26.14 32.33 -12.36
N VAL A 181 25.18 32.36 -11.42
CA VAL A 181 25.40 32.72 -10.01
C VAL A 181 24.79 31.66 -9.08
N VAL A 182 25.25 31.60 -7.84
CA VAL A 182 24.70 30.68 -6.83
C VAL A 182 23.32 31.16 -6.38
N ASN A 183 22.32 30.26 -6.32
CA ASN A 183 20.95 30.53 -5.86
C ASN A 183 20.30 31.81 -6.44
N PRO A 184 20.18 31.93 -7.79
CA PRO A 184 19.58 33.10 -8.44
C PRO A 184 18.09 33.29 -8.10
N ASP A 185 17.42 32.22 -7.69
CA ASP A 185 15.99 32.18 -7.33
C ASP A 185 15.68 32.65 -5.89
N ALA A 186 16.72 33.05 -5.15
CA ALA A 186 16.66 33.67 -3.82
C ALA A 186 17.31 35.06 -3.82
N THR A 187 17.12 35.86 -4.86
CA THR A 187 17.68 37.22 -4.88
C THR A 187 17.06 38.05 -3.75
N PHE A 188 17.87 38.85 -3.04
CA PHE A 188 17.45 39.57 -1.83
C PHE A 188 16.89 38.66 -0.72
N SER A 189 17.35 37.40 -0.64
CA SER A 189 16.90 36.44 0.37
C SER A 189 15.43 36.06 0.27
N ASN A 190 14.79 36.27 -0.90
CA ASN A 190 13.33 36.22 -1.03
C ASN A 190 12.62 37.04 0.04
N ASN A 191 13.17 38.22 0.34
CA ASN A 191 12.58 39.18 1.25
C ASN A 191 12.41 40.49 0.50
N LEU A 192 11.15 40.91 0.31
CA LEU A 192 10.85 42.18 -0.35
C LEU A 192 11.46 43.37 0.38
N ASP A 193 11.51 43.33 1.72
CA ASP A 193 12.03 44.43 2.52
C ASP A 193 13.54 44.62 2.36
N ASN A 194 14.26 43.60 1.88
CA ASN A 194 15.68 43.72 1.52
C ASN A 194 15.88 44.53 0.22
N ILE A 195 14.85 44.69 -0.61
CA ILE A 195 14.87 45.63 -1.74
C ILE A 195 14.62 47.05 -1.21
N LYS A 196 13.54 47.20 -0.45
CA LYS A 196 13.14 48.44 0.22
C LYS A 196 12.20 48.08 1.37
N GLU A 197 12.52 48.58 2.56
CA GLU A 197 11.71 48.40 3.76
C GLU A 197 10.26 48.84 3.54
N GLY A 198 9.31 48.02 3.99
CA GLY A 198 7.88 48.27 3.89
C GLY A 198 7.22 47.66 2.65
N LEU A 199 7.99 47.08 1.72
CA LEU A 199 7.44 46.42 0.53
C LEU A 199 6.59 45.20 0.90
N THR A 200 6.97 44.41 1.92
CA THR A 200 6.15 43.25 2.32
C THR A 200 4.75 43.71 2.75
N TYR A 201 4.68 44.76 3.57
CA TYR A 201 3.42 45.36 4.01
C TYR A 201 2.63 45.97 2.84
N ALA A 202 3.30 46.64 1.91
CA ALA A 202 2.65 47.22 0.74
C ALA A 202 2.02 46.16 -0.18
N PHE A 203 2.72 45.05 -0.44
CA PHE A 203 2.17 43.93 -1.22
C PHE A 203 0.94 43.29 -0.54
N GLU A 204 0.96 43.16 0.78
CA GLU A 204 -0.18 42.72 1.56
C GLU A 204 -1.36 43.70 1.44
N LYS A 205 -1.14 44.99 1.67
CA LYS A 205 -2.18 46.03 1.69
C LYS A 205 -2.83 46.23 0.33
N TYR A 206 -2.05 46.31 -0.75
CA TYR A 206 -2.55 46.72 -2.07
C TYR A 206 -2.88 45.56 -3.00
N TYR A 207 -2.21 44.42 -2.87
CA TYR A 207 -2.48 43.24 -3.71
C TYR A 207 -3.12 42.07 -2.96
N GLY A 208 -3.31 42.16 -1.63
CA GLY A 208 -3.83 41.07 -0.81
C GLY A 208 -2.89 39.88 -0.69
N ILE A 209 -1.60 40.06 -1.00
CA ILE A 209 -0.60 38.99 -1.00
C ILE A 209 -0.02 38.87 0.41
N ILE A 210 -0.61 37.99 1.21
CA ILE A 210 -0.17 37.72 2.58
C ILE A 210 0.58 36.39 2.59
N GLN A 211 1.85 36.40 2.99
CA GLN A 211 2.62 35.17 3.18
C GLN A 211 2.10 34.46 4.43
N LYS A 212 1.37 33.36 4.27
CA LYS A 212 0.73 32.62 5.36
C LYS A 212 1.13 31.15 5.30
N TYR A 213 2.02 30.77 6.20
CA TYR A 213 2.35 29.38 6.45
C TYR A 213 1.46 28.93 7.63
N LYS A 214 0.30 28.33 7.37
CA LYS A 214 -0.59 27.84 8.45
C LYS A 214 -0.51 26.32 8.51
N SER A 215 0.34 25.78 9.38
CA SER A 215 0.22 24.41 9.85
C SER A 215 1.22 24.15 10.98
N ASN A 216 0.70 23.97 12.20
CA ASN A 216 1.50 23.42 13.31
C ASN A 216 1.45 21.88 13.33
N ASN A 217 0.44 21.28 12.67
CA ASN A 217 0.23 19.84 12.65
C ASN A 217 0.60 19.29 11.27
N PHE A 218 1.82 18.79 11.16
CA PHE A 218 2.29 18.02 10.01
C PHE A 218 2.29 16.54 10.36
N GLU A 219 1.48 15.78 9.62
CA GLU A 219 1.31 14.34 9.76
C GLU A 219 1.68 13.66 8.45
N ILE A 220 2.43 12.56 8.55
CA ILE A 220 2.79 11.69 7.44
C ILE A 220 2.27 10.30 7.79
N PRO A 221 1.54 9.60 6.91
CA PRO A 221 1.12 8.23 7.15
C PRO A 221 2.30 7.32 7.52
N ASN A 222 2.11 6.47 8.54
CA ASN A 222 3.14 5.60 9.12
C ASN A 222 4.33 6.34 9.76
N TYR A 223 4.11 7.56 10.25
CA TYR A 223 5.06 8.28 11.10
C TYR A 223 4.48 8.59 12.48
N VAL A 224 5.33 8.56 13.50
CA VAL A 224 5.00 8.95 14.87
C VAL A 224 5.95 10.03 15.35
N ARG A 225 5.43 11.04 16.05
CA ARG A 225 6.25 12.06 16.71
C ARG A 225 6.68 11.54 18.08
N ALA A 226 7.98 11.44 18.30
CA ALA A 226 8.55 11.02 19.58
C ALA A 226 8.77 12.22 20.53
N ASN A 227 9.07 11.93 21.80
CA ASN A 227 9.30 12.94 22.85
C ASN A 227 10.54 13.82 22.60
N ASP A 228 11.45 13.41 21.70
CA ASP A 228 12.56 14.24 21.25
C ASP A 228 12.16 15.27 20.17
N GLY A 229 10.86 15.32 19.83
CA GLY A 229 10.27 16.24 18.86
C GLY A 229 10.30 15.73 17.43
N LYS A 230 10.98 14.61 17.14
CA LYS A 230 11.19 14.14 15.77
C LYS A 230 10.09 13.18 15.32
N LEU A 231 9.80 13.21 14.02
CA LEU A 231 8.98 12.24 13.31
C LEU A 231 9.82 11.03 12.91
N TYR A 232 9.36 9.84 13.29
CA TYR A 232 9.96 8.55 12.98
C TYR A 232 9.02 7.73 12.11
N LYS A 233 9.53 7.18 11.01
CA LYS A 233 8.81 6.17 10.24
C LYS A 233 8.71 4.88 11.04
N TYR A 234 7.54 4.27 11.09
CA TYR A 234 7.35 2.96 11.68
C TYR A 234 6.73 1.98 10.66
N ASN A 235 7.00 0.69 10.86
CA ASN A 235 6.43 -0.40 10.06
C ASN A 235 5.14 -0.94 10.68
N TYR A 236 5.13 -1.02 12.02
CA TYR A 236 4.01 -1.51 12.81
C TYR A 236 3.83 -0.66 14.06
N GLU A 237 2.58 -0.51 14.47
CA GLU A 237 2.16 0.03 15.76
C GLU A 237 1.31 -1.05 16.44
N ILE A 238 1.76 -1.53 17.59
CA ILE A 238 1.05 -2.55 18.36
C ILE A 238 1.07 -2.12 19.82
N ASN A 239 -0.10 -1.87 20.41
CA ASN A 239 -0.24 -1.47 21.81
C ASN A 239 0.65 -0.26 22.17
N ASN A 240 0.70 0.78 21.31
CA ASN A 240 1.57 1.95 21.45
C ASN A 240 3.08 1.67 21.44
N ILE A 241 3.50 0.51 20.93
CA ILE A 241 4.89 0.20 20.60
C ILE A 241 5.05 0.35 19.09
N TYR A 242 5.95 1.23 18.67
CA TYR A 242 6.24 1.48 17.27
C TYR A 242 7.55 0.80 16.88
N TYR A 243 7.45 -0.09 15.91
CA TYR A 243 8.57 -0.87 15.39
C TYR A 243 9.09 -0.19 14.14
N CYS A 244 10.23 0.47 14.27
CA CYS A 244 10.76 1.35 13.25
C CYS A 244 11.90 0.67 12.47
N PRO A 245 12.13 1.07 11.19
CA PRO A 245 13.33 0.71 10.47
C PRO A 245 14.61 1.08 11.23
N ASN A 246 15.75 0.53 10.81
CA ASN A 246 17.06 0.82 11.41
C ASN A 246 17.20 0.41 12.89
N ASN A 247 16.48 -0.62 13.34
CA ASN A 247 16.54 -1.14 14.71
C ASN A 247 16.13 -0.11 15.78
N ILE A 248 15.06 0.64 15.52
CA ILE A 248 14.53 1.62 16.47
C ILE A 248 13.20 1.10 17.02
N LEU A 249 13.06 1.15 18.34
CA LEU A 249 11.80 0.93 19.03
C LEU A 249 11.35 2.24 19.66
N ILE A 250 10.05 2.54 19.61
CA ILE A 250 9.48 3.67 20.32
C ILE A 250 8.38 3.13 21.22
N GLU A 251 8.58 3.28 22.52
CA GLU A 251 7.63 2.84 23.54
C GLU A 251 7.17 4.05 24.32
N ASN A 252 5.86 4.27 24.40
CA ASN A 252 5.31 5.47 25.06
C ASN A 252 5.97 6.77 24.55
N PHE A 253 6.13 6.86 23.23
CA PHE A 253 6.77 7.97 22.51
C PHE A 253 8.26 8.20 22.86
N ARG A 254 8.92 7.29 23.58
CA ARG A 254 10.37 7.35 23.87
C ARG A 254 11.15 6.49 22.89
N PRO A 255 11.99 7.07 22.03
CA PRO A 255 12.75 6.31 21.04
C PRO A 255 13.97 5.65 21.70
N ARG A 256 14.22 4.40 21.35
CA ARG A 256 15.39 3.62 21.75
C ARG A 256 16.03 2.99 20.52
N GLN A 257 17.24 3.43 20.21
CA GLN A 257 18.10 2.81 19.20
C GLN A 257 18.69 1.53 19.79
N LEU A 258 18.44 0.38 19.16
CA LEU A 258 19.11 -0.86 19.52
C LEU A 258 20.47 -0.96 18.80
N GLU A 259 21.48 -1.45 19.51
CA GLU A 259 22.83 -1.68 18.99
C GLU A 259 22.78 -2.70 17.84
N LYS A 260 23.26 -2.32 16.65
CA LYS A 260 23.14 -3.12 15.43
C LYS A 260 24.02 -4.37 15.44
N GLU A 261 25.08 -4.31 16.23
CA GLU A 261 26.04 -5.39 16.45
C GLU A 261 25.47 -6.47 17.37
N LYS A 262 24.47 -6.12 18.18
CA LYS A 262 23.83 -7.04 19.15
C LYS A 262 22.45 -7.49 18.73
N TYR A 263 21.71 -6.66 17.98
CA TYR A 263 20.30 -6.89 17.73
C TYR A 263 19.93 -6.75 16.25
N VAL A 264 18.93 -7.50 15.83
CA VAL A 264 18.15 -7.23 14.62
C VAL A 264 16.68 -7.14 15.01
N LEU A 265 16.10 -5.96 14.79
CA LEU A 265 14.65 -5.77 14.91
C LEU A 265 14.03 -6.08 13.55
N MET A 266 13.17 -7.10 13.49
CA MET A 266 12.48 -7.51 12.27
C MET A 266 10.98 -7.67 12.56
N ASP A 267 10.13 -6.97 11.81
CA ASP A 267 8.73 -6.75 12.19
C ASP A 267 8.62 -6.37 13.69
N TYR A 268 8.00 -7.21 14.52
CA TYR A 268 7.87 -7.07 15.98
C TYR A 268 8.69 -8.12 16.77
N TYR A 269 9.64 -8.78 16.10
CA TYR A 269 10.59 -9.71 16.72
C TYR A 269 11.95 -9.06 16.92
N LEU A 270 12.58 -9.42 18.03
CA LEU A 270 13.93 -9.02 18.37
C LEU A 270 14.83 -10.24 18.36
N LEU A 271 15.76 -10.28 17.41
CA LEU A 271 16.85 -11.25 17.37
C LEU A 271 18.04 -10.70 18.14
N ASP A 272 18.45 -11.40 19.19
CA ASP A 272 19.69 -11.17 19.93
C ASP A 272 20.82 -12.01 19.33
N LEU A 273 21.78 -11.33 18.69
CA LEU A 273 22.92 -11.94 18.00
C LEU A 273 23.95 -12.52 18.98
N VAL A 274 24.02 -12.00 20.20
CA VAL A 274 24.99 -12.42 21.22
C VAL A 274 24.49 -13.67 21.93
N ASN A 275 23.26 -13.60 22.44
CA ASN A 275 22.64 -14.69 23.19
C ASN A 275 21.97 -15.73 22.28
N LYS A 276 21.88 -15.47 20.98
CA LYS A 276 21.27 -16.34 19.96
C LYS A 276 19.80 -16.65 20.27
N THR A 277 19.06 -15.63 20.67
CA THR A 277 17.64 -15.76 21.01
C THR A 277 16.79 -14.92 20.10
N LEU A 278 15.65 -15.47 19.67
CA LEU A 278 14.62 -14.75 18.93
C LEU A 278 13.39 -14.68 19.81
N LYS A 279 12.91 -13.46 20.08
CA LYS A 279 11.72 -13.24 20.91
C LYS A 279 10.78 -12.23 20.29
N ARG A 280 9.48 -12.39 20.55
CA ARG A 280 8.48 -11.34 20.35
C ARG A 280 8.81 -10.19 21.29
N TYR A 281 8.82 -8.96 20.76
CA TYR A 281 8.97 -7.77 21.58
C TYR A 281 7.58 -7.17 21.81
N GLY A 282 7.16 -7.02 23.07
CA GLY A 282 5.80 -6.56 23.42
C GLY A 282 4.80 -7.71 23.61
N ARG A 283 3.50 -7.37 23.63
CA ARG A 283 2.38 -8.30 23.90
C ARG A 283 1.52 -8.56 22.65
N SER A 284 2.13 -8.95 21.54
CA SER A 284 1.39 -9.45 20.37
C SER A 284 1.20 -10.97 20.46
N LYS A 285 0.04 -11.47 20.03
CA LYS A 285 -0.22 -12.90 19.86
C LYS A 285 0.26 -13.30 18.46
N ASP A 286 1.25 -14.19 18.37
CA ASP A 286 1.78 -14.68 17.10
C ASP A 286 2.68 -15.92 17.25
N SER A 287 2.38 -17.04 16.62
CA SER A 287 3.10 -18.31 16.84
C SER A 287 4.47 -18.48 16.16
N PHE A 288 4.95 -17.52 15.35
CA PHE A 288 6.14 -17.73 14.50
C PHE A 288 7.36 -18.29 15.26
N ILE A 289 7.69 -17.69 16.40
CA ILE A 289 8.87 -18.08 17.19
C ILE A 289 8.68 -19.38 17.97
N ASP A 290 7.43 -19.75 18.25
CA ASP A 290 7.09 -20.92 19.08
C ASP A 290 7.32 -22.23 18.29
N SER A 291 7.35 -22.14 16.95
CA SER A 291 7.63 -23.24 16.03
C SER A 291 9.12 -23.52 15.78
N LEU A 292 10.03 -22.73 16.36
CA LEU A 292 11.46 -22.83 16.08
C LEU A 292 12.22 -23.51 17.22
N SER A 293 13.15 -24.39 16.84
CA SER A 293 14.14 -24.99 17.74
C SER A 293 15.17 -23.97 18.20
N LEU A 294 15.87 -24.30 19.28
CA LEU A 294 16.95 -23.45 19.81
C LEU A 294 18.02 -23.16 18.75
N VAL A 295 18.40 -21.90 18.63
CA VAL A 295 19.41 -21.44 17.68
C VAL A 295 20.82 -21.71 18.21
N ASP A 296 21.67 -22.27 17.36
CA ASP A 296 23.09 -22.54 17.64
C ASP A 296 24.02 -21.51 16.98
N LYS A 297 23.70 -21.07 15.75
CA LYS A 297 24.49 -20.07 15.02
C LYS A 297 23.58 -19.13 14.25
N ILE A 298 24.00 -17.87 14.13
CA ILE A 298 23.32 -16.84 13.35
C ILE A 298 24.30 -16.29 12.32
N GLU A 299 23.83 -16.14 11.07
CA GLU A 299 24.55 -15.43 10.01
C GLU A 299 23.66 -14.32 9.45
N VAL A 300 24.20 -13.11 9.32
CA VAL A 300 23.47 -11.96 8.77
C VAL A 300 24.21 -11.46 7.54
N ILE A 301 23.54 -11.50 6.39
CA ILE A 301 24.09 -11.11 5.09
C ILE A 301 23.30 -9.90 4.57
N ASN A 302 23.99 -8.78 4.34
CA ASN A 302 23.38 -7.57 3.77
C ASN A 302 23.59 -7.54 2.25
N ASN A 303 22.49 -7.50 1.49
CA ASN A 303 22.47 -7.51 0.03
C ASN A 303 21.75 -6.25 -0.48
N HIS A 304 22.46 -5.13 -0.61
CA HIS A 304 21.89 -3.82 -0.98
C HIS A 304 20.62 -3.48 -0.16
N ASP A 305 19.44 -3.56 -0.78
CA ASP A 305 18.14 -3.22 -0.18
C ASP A 305 17.48 -4.39 0.57
N LYS A 306 18.16 -5.53 0.70
CA LYS A 306 17.67 -6.70 1.43
C LYS A 306 18.68 -7.16 2.48
N LYS A 307 18.18 -7.80 3.53
CA LYS A 307 18.99 -8.47 4.55
C LYS A 307 18.52 -9.90 4.70
N THR A 308 19.44 -10.84 4.69
CA THR A 308 19.15 -12.26 4.92
C THR A 308 19.69 -12.65 6.28
N VAL A 309 18.83 -13.21 7.13
CA VAL A 309 19.19 -13.76 8.44
C VAL A 309 19.05 -15.27 8.36
N LYS A 310 20.15 -15.99 8.56
CA LYS A 310 20.16 -17.44 8.64
C LYS A 310 20.33 -17.88 10.09
N LEU A 311 19.46 -18.76 10.55
CA LEU A 311 19.48 -19.38 11.87
C LEU A 311 19.80 -20.86 11.68
N LEU A 312 20.96 -21.30 12.15
CA LEU A 312 21.28 -22.72 12.27
C LEU A 312 20.83 -23.18 13.65
N HIS A 313 19.97 -24.20 13.70
CA HIS A 313 19.38 -24.71 14.92
C HIS A 313 20.20 -25.87 15.51
N LYS A 314 20.07 -26.12 16.82
CA LYS A 314 20.80 -27.20 17.52
C LYS A 314 20.51 -28.60 16.99
N ASN A 315 19.35 -28.80 16.38
CA ASN A 315 18.96 -30.05 15.72
C ASN A 315 19.47 -30.15 14.26
N LYS A 316 20.35 -29.23 13.83
CA LYS A 316 20.96 -29.14 12.49
C LYS A 316 20.01 -28.67 11.38
N ASN A 317 18.79 -28.27 11.71
CA ASN A 317 17.91 -27.59 10.78
C ASN A 317 18.33 -26.13 10.58
N GLU A 318 17.81 -25.50 9.54
CA GLU A 318 18.07 -24.11 9.16
C GLU A 318 16.76 -23.36 8.94
N THR A 319 16.73 -22.10 9.39
CA THR A 319 15.69 -21.12 9.05
C THR A 319 16.33 -19.90 8.39
N ILE A 320 15.84 -19.52 7.23
CA ILE A 320 16.25 -18.35 6.46
C ILE A 320 15.12 -17.32 6.47
N ILE A 321 15.41 -16.12 6.96
CA ILE A 321 14.49 -14.98 7.01
C ILE A 321 15.04 -13.89 6.09
N VAL A 322 14.26 -13.47 5.12
CA VAL A 322 14.60 -12.39 4.20
C VAL A 322 13.84 -11.13 4.59
N LEU A 323 14.57 -10.05 4.81
CA LEU A 323 14.05 -8.74 5.19
C LEU A 323 14.22 -7.74 4.06
N ASP A 324 13.27 -6.81 3.94
CA ASP A 324 13.42 -5.64 3.08
C ASP A 324 14.25 -4.52 3.74
N LYS A 325 14.45 -3.41 3.03
CA LYS A 325 15.18 -2.22 3.51
C LYS A 325 14.59 -1.58 4.77
N TYR A 326 13.36 -1.93 5.14
CA TYR A 326 12.69 -1.47 6.36
C TYR A 326 12.81 -2.48 7.51
N ASN A 327 13.53 -3.59 7.32
CA ASN A 327 13.54 -4.76 8.20
C ASN A 327 12.17 -5.46 8.35
N ARG A 328 11.29 -5.41 7.35
CA ARG A 328 10.07 -6.23 7.35
C ARG A 328 10.32 -7.60 6.78
N ILE A 329 9.68 -8.64 7.33
CA ILE A 329 9.85 -10.01 6.82
C ILE A 329 9.12 -10.13 5.47
N ILE A 330 9.89 -10.38 4.41
CA ILE A 330 9.37 -10.55 3.04
C ILE A 330 9.59 -11.96 2.49
N GLY A 331 10.38 -12.78 3.17
CA GLY A 331 10.58 -14.19 2.80
C GLY A 331 10.95 -15.04 4.00
N LEU A 332 10.49 -16.29 4.01
CA LEU A 332 10.78 -17.28 5.06
C LEU A 332 10.99 -18.67 4.45
N ALA A 333 12.10 -19.32 4.75
CA ALA A 333 12.31 -20.73 4.44
C ALA A 333 12.78 -21.45 5.70
N SER A 334 12.22 -22.63 6.01
CA SER A 334 12.64 -23.40 7.18
C SER A 334 12.35 -24.89 7.01
N ASN A 335 13.36 -25.73 7.24
CA ASN A 335 13.17 -27.18 7.39
C ASN A 335 12.99 -27.59 8.87
N ASP A 336 12.94 -26.62 9.79
CA ASP A 336 12.75 -26.84 11.22
C ASP A 336 11.27 -26.87 11.65
N ILE A 337 10.42 -26.21 10.87
CA ILE A 337 9.01 -26.02 11.21
C ILE A 337 8.17 -27.20 10.72
N GLU A 338 7.72 -28.03 11.65
CA GLU A 338 6.77 -29.13 11.40
C GLU A 338 5.33 -28.77 11.76
N LYS A 339 5.15 -27.89 12.76
CA LYS A 339 3.83 -27.48 13.26
C LYS A 339 3.83 -25.99 13.56
N ILE A 340 2.70 -25.37 13.26
CA ILE A 340 2.45 -23.96 13.49
C ILE A 340 1.17 -23.82 14.31
N GLU A 341 1.25 -23.07 15.41
CA GLU A 341 0.08 -22.72 16.23
C GLU A 341 -0.65 -21.49 15.65
N ASP A 342 -1.72 -21.04 16.29
CA ASP A 342 -2.53 -19.91 15.83
C ASP A 342 -1.73 -18.61 15.60
N ASP A 343 -2.22 -17.77 14.68
CA ASP A 343 -1.78 -16.40 14.46
C ASP A 343 -0.33 -16.29 13.93
N PHE A 344 0.12 -17.25 13.13
CA PHE A 344 1.45 -17.24 12.52
C PHE A 344 1.67 -16.06 11.58
N LEU A 345 2.64 -15.20 11.89
CA LEU A 345 2.94 -13.97 11.16
C LEU A 345 1.68 -13.12 10.94
N PHE A 346 0.79 -13.06 11.94
CA PHE A 346 -0.57 -12.54 11.82
C PHE A 346 -0.66 -11.09 11.34
N HIS A 347 0.30 -10.24 11.70
CA HIS A 347 0.33 -8.83 11.26
C HIS A 347 1.12 -8.62 9.97
N ASN A 348 1.82 -9.64 9.47
CA ASN A 348 2.63 -9.50 8.28
C ASN A 348 1.72 -9.41 7.03
N ARG A 349 1.89 -8.33 6.26
CA ARG A 349 1.12 -8.08 5.03
C ARG A 349 1.96 -8.11 3.77
N VAL A 350 3.28 -8.29 3.91
CA VAL A 350 4.29 -8.08 2.85
C VAL A 350 5.14 -9.32 2.56
N LEU A 351 4.88 -10.45 3.22
CA LEU A 351 5.53 -11.73 2.93
C LEU A 351 5.25 -12.12 1.47
N LYS A 352 6.30 -12.40 0.71
CA LYS A 352 6.24 -12.68 -0.73
C LYS A 352 6.50 -14.15 -1.05
N CYS A 353 7.31 -14.81 -0.24
CA CYS A 353 7.64 -16.23 -0.40
C CYS A 353 7.72 -16.94 0.95
N ILE A 354 7.27 -18.19 0.97
CA ILE A 354 7.35 -19.07 2.12
C ILE A 354 7.63 -20.50 1.70
N GLU A 355 8.64 -21.13 2.30
CA GLU A 355 9.07 -22.51 1.99
C GLU A 355 9.20 -23.32 3.28
N LEU A 356 8.24 -24.21 3.54
CA LEU A 356 8.18 -25.03 4.75
C LEU A 356 7.96 -26.51 4.35
N PRO A 357 8.99 -27.22 3.86
CA PRO A 357 8.83 -28.56 3.29
C PRO A 357 8.34 -29.62 4.28
N ASN A 358 8.65 -29.45 5.58
CA ASN A 358 8.32 -30.40 6.64
C ASN A 358 7.01 -30.06 7.39
N LEU A 359 6.32 -28.99 7.00
CA LEU A 359 5.11 -28.52 7.69
C LEU A 359 3.97 -29.54 7.54
N GLU A 360 3.50 -30.08 8.66
CA GLU A 360 2.42 -31.07 8.72
C GLU A 360 1.09 -30.51 9.23
N LYS A 361 1.12 -29.56 10.17
CA LYS A 361 -0.09 -28.99 10.81
C LYS A 361 0.00 -27.48 11.00
N VAL A 362 -1.12 -26.80 10.81
CA VAL A 362 -1.23 -25.34 10.95
C VAL A 362 -2.50 -24.96 11.73
N GLY A 363 -2.34 -24.10 12.73
CA GLY A 363 -3.42 -23.50 13.53
C GLY A 363 -4.21 -22.42 12.79
N MET A 364 -5.00 -21.66 13.55
CA MET A 364 -5.89 -20.64 13.00
C MET A 364 -5.13 -19.41 12.50
N ASN A 365 -5.72 -18.67 11.55
CA ASN A 365 -5.22 -17.37 11.05
C ASN A 365 -3.79 -17.40 10.45
N PHE A 366 -3.37 -18.50 9.84
CA PHE A 366 -2.08 -18.54 9.13
C PHE A 366 -2.06 -17.49 8.01
N LEU A 367 -1.14 -16.53 8.06
CA LEU A 367 -0.99 -15.50 7.00
C LEU A 367 -2.32 -14.84 6.54
N ASP A 368 -3.28 -14.71 7.45
CA ASP A 368 -4.59 -14.10 7.14
C ASP A 368 -4.39 -12.63 6.72
N TYR A 369 -5.15 -12.15 5.73
CA TYR A 369 -5.03 -10.81 5.14
C TYR A 369 -3.69 -10.45 4.48
N ASN A 370 -2.77 -11.39 4.21
CA ASN A 370 -1.55 -11.05 3.49
C ASN A 370 -1.85 -10.50 2.08
N LYS A 371 -1.07 -9.50 1.65
CA LYS A 371 -1.32 -8.76 0.40
C LYS A 371 -0.31 -9.01 -0.69
N ASP A 372 0.82 -9.64 -0.43
CA ASP A 372 1.92 -9.78 -1.40
C ASP A 372 2.26 -11.24 -1.76
N LEU A 373 1.77 -12.22 -1.01
CA LEU A 373 2.03 -13.63 -1.24
C LEU A 373 1.28 -14.11 -2.49
N THR A 374 2.00 -14.79 -3.38
CA THR A 374 1.49 -15.16 -4.71
C THR A 374 1.34 -16.67 -4.91
N GLU A 375 2.19 -17.46 -4.26
CA GLU A 375 2.22 -18.92 -4.41
C GLU A 375 2.57 -19.58 -3.07
N ILE A 376 1.97 -20.74 -2.80
CA ILE A 376 2.32 -21.61 -1.66
C ILE A 376 2.42 -23.06 -2.13
N SER A 377 3.43 -23.77 -1.64
CA SER A 377 3.57 -25.22 -1.79
C SER A 377 4.05 -25.86 -0.48
N PHE A 378 3.18 -26.63 0.17
CA PHE A 378 3.51 -27.38 1.39
C PHE A 378 3.23 -28.87 1.16
N PRO A 379 4.22 -29.65 0.71
CA PRO A 379 4.03 -31.03 0.29
C PRO A 379 3.66 -31.97 1.45
N SER A 380 4.05 -31.65 2.68
CA SER A 380 3.82 -32.49 3.87
C SER A 380 2.56 -32.14 4.66
N LEU A 381 1.86 -31.06 4.29
CA LEU A 381 0.76 -30.50 5.07
C LEU A 381 -0.45 -31.44 5.06
N LYS A 382 -0.93 -31.85 6.23
CA LYS A 382 -2.03 -32.80 6.42
C LYS A 382 -3.29 -32.15 6.96
N GLU A 383 -3.15 -31.20 7.88
CA GLU A 383 -4.26 -30.57 8.59
C GLU A 383 -4.04 -29.07 8.74
N VAL A 384 -5.10 -28.30 8.51
CA VAL A 384 -5.14 -26.86 8.76
C VAL A 384 -6.39 -26.52 9.57
N ASP A 385 -6.28 -25.60 10.50
CA ASP A 385 -7.44 -25.02 11.16
C ASP A 385 -8.05 -23.89 10.29
N SER A 386 -8.82 -23.01 10.92
CA SER A 386 -9.65 -22.02 10.26
C SER A 386 -8.83 -20.80 9.82
N ARG A 387 -9.19 -20.19 8.69
CA ARG A 387 -8.53 -19.00 8.12
C ARG A 387 -7.06 -19.23 7.74
N PHE A 388 -6.79 -20.31 6.99
CA PHE A 388 -5.44 -20.67 6.55
C PHE A 388 -4.81 -19.69 5.56
N ILE A 389 -5.54 -19.09 4.62
CA ILE A 389 -5.07 -18.00 3.74
C ILE A 389 -6.30 -17.19 3.32
N SER A 390 -6.99 -16.61 4.31
CA SER A 390 -8.19 -15.81 4.07
C SER A 390 -7.83 -14.36 3.68
N TYR A 391 -8.72 -13.72 2.92
CA TYR A 391 -8.61 -12.31 2.51
C TYR A 391 -7.28 -11.93 1.82
N ASN A 392 -6.68 -12.89 1.12
CA ASN A 392 -5.41 -12.73 0.43
C ASN A 392 -5.65 -12.34 -1.03
N SER A 393 -5.29 -11.10 -1.38
CA SER A 393 -5.64 -10.52 -2.69
C SER A 393 -4.75 -10.97 -3.84
N ASN A 394 -3.60 -11.60 -3.56
CA ASN A 394 -2.58 -11.89 -4.56
C ASN A 394 -2.24 -13.38 -4.76
N ILE A 395 -2.75 -14.29 -3.92
CA ILE A 395 -2.49 -15.73 -4.07
C ILE A 395 -3.12 -16.23 -5.38
N SER A 396 -2.31 -16.89 -6.20
CA SER A 396 -2.67 -17.37 -7.53
C SER A 396 -2.44 -18.86 -7.72
N LYS A 397 -1.53 -19.47 -6.93
CA LYS A 397 -1.27 -20.91 -6.95
C LYS A 397 -1.14 -21.47 -5.54
N LEU A 398 -1.68 -22.67 -5.36
CA LEU A 398 -1.63 -23.41 -4.10
C LEU A 398 -1.41 -24.89 -4.39
N ASN A 399 -0.38 -25.49 -3.79
CA ASN A 399 -0.06 -26.91 -3.93
C ASN A 399 0.03 -27.60 -2.56
N LEU A 400 -0.99 -28.37 -2.21
CA LEU A 400 -1.13 -29.07 -0.92
C LEU A 400 -1.57 -30.52 -1.15
N PRO A 401 -0.70 -31.38 -1.72
CA PRO A 401 -1.09 -32.70 -2.22
C PRO A 401 -1.55 -33.67 -1.13
N ASN A 402 -1.06 -33.51 0.10
CA ASN A 402 -1.34 -34.39 1.24
C ASN A 402 -2.37 -33.83 2.23
N LEU A 403 -2.98 -32.69 1.93
CA LEU A 403 -3.97 -32.06 2.81
C LEU A 403 -5.22 -32.93 2.90
N THR A 404 -5.59 -33.35 4.11
CA THR A 404 -6.74 -34.25 4.36
C THR A 404 -7.91 -33.57 5.05
N LYS A 405 -7.67 -32.51 5.82
CA LYS A 405 -8.70 -31.80 6.60
C LYS A 405 -8.42 -30.30 6.68
N THR A 406 -9.46 -29.50 6.55
CA THR A 406 -9.41 -28.05 6.82
C THR A 406 -10.47 -27.58 7.80
N GLY A 407 -10.17 -26.50 8.52
CA GLY A 407 -11.15 -25.69 9.27
C GLY A 407 -12.02 -24.82 8.36
N SER A 408 -12.65 -23.80 8.96
CA SER A 408 -13.54 -22.86 8.26
C SER A 408 -12.75 -21.72 7.61
N CYS A 409 -13.33 -21.04 6.61
CA CYS A 409 -12.69 -19.93 5.88
C CYS A 409 -11.29 -20.32 5.35
N PHE A 410 -11.09 -21.53 4.82
CA PHE A 410 -9.75 -21.98 4.40
C PHE A 410 -9.09 -21.00 3.39
N LEU A 411 -9.85 -20.59 2.37
CA LEU A 411 -9.46 -19.65 1.32
C LEU A 411 -10.58 -18.64 1.03
N GLU A 412 -11.20 -18.06 2.06
CA GLU A 412 -12.24 -17.05 1.86
C GLU A 412 -11.67 -15.78 1.19
N SER A 413 -12.39 -15.25 0.20
CA SER A 413 -12.14 -13.96 -0.45
C SER A 413 -10.73 -13.82 -1.05
N ASN A 414 -10.24 -14.84 -1.77
CA ASN A 414 -9.04 -14.69 -2.59
C ASN A 414 -9.40 -14.20 -4.01
N GLU A 415 -8.68 -13.17 -4.47
CA GLU A 415 -9.06 -12.44 -5.68
C GLU A 415 -8.33 -12.92 -6.94
N LYS A 416 -7.26 -13.72 -6.80
CA LYS A 416 -6.39 -14.16 -7.90
C LYS A 416 -6.27 -15.67 -8.10
N LEU A 417 -6.97 -16.47 -7.30
CA LEU A 417 -6.95 -17.93 -7.43
C LEU A 417 -7.90 -18.39 -8.54
N GLU A 418 -7.35 -18.91 -9.64
CA GLU A 418 -8.13 -19.39 -10.79
C GLU A 418 -8.48 -20.88 -10.71
N GLU A 419 -7.56 -21.71 -10.22
CA GLU A 419 -7.73 -23.16 -10.15
C GLU A 419 -7.31 -23.68 -8.77
N LEU A 420 -8.04 -24.67 -8.24
CA LEU A 420 -7.66 -25.38 -7.03
C LEU A 420 -7.79 -26.89 -7.20
N ASN A 421 -6.72 -27.62 -6.88
CA ASN A 421 -6.71 -29.07 -6.84
C ASN A 421 -6.17 -29.56 -5.48
N LEU A 422 -7.00 -30.30 -4.74
CA LEU A 422 -6.63 -30.89 -3.43
C LEU A 422 -6.96 -32.38 -3.44
N PRO A 423 -6.03 -33.23 -3.94
CA PRO A 423 -6.32 -34.62 -4.25
C PRO A 423 -6.60 -35.49 -3.03
N SER A 424 -6.03 -35.17 -1.86
CA SER A 424 -6.17 -35.96 -0.64
C SER A 424 -7.23 -35.44 0.34
N LEU A 425 -7.89 -34.31 0.01
CA LEU A 425 -8.79 -33.63 0.94
C LEU A 425 -10.06 -34.46 1.17
N ARG A 426 -10.41 -34.69 2.43
CA ARG A 426 -11.58 -35.48 2.85
C ARG A 426 -12.65 -34.66 3.55
N TYR A 427 -12.25 -33.66 4.34
CA TYR A 427 -13.17 -32.90 5.21
C TYR A 427 -12.87 -31.40 5.17
N THR A 428 -13.90 -30.57 5.11
CA THR A 428 -13.77 -29.11 5.23
C THR A 428 -14.75 -28.52 6.24
N GLY A 429 -14.34 -27.41 6.87
CA GLY A 429 -15.25 -26.54 7.63
C GLY A 429 -16.12 -25.66 6.74
N ASN A 430 -16.70 -24.62 7.35
CA ASN A 430 -17.59 -23.67 6.69
C ASN A 430 -16.81 -22.68 5.79
N ASP A 431 -17.47 -22.05 4.84
CA ASP A 431 -16.93 -20.95 4.02
C ASP A 431 -15.58 -21.27 3.32
N PHE A 432 -15.33 -22.56 3.03
CA PHE A 432 -14.05 -23.09 2.56
C PHE A 432 -13.40 -22.28 1.44
N LEU A 433 -14.17 -21.91 0.42
CA LEU A 433 -13.77 -21.11 -0.73
C LEU A 433 -14.79 -20.01 -1.02
N ARG A 434 -15.36 -19.37 0.01
CA ARG A 434 -16.37 -18.33 -0.17
C ARG A 434 -15.79 -17.08 -0.87
N LYS A 435 -16.55 -16.47 -1.79
CA LYS A 435 -16.25 -15.16 -2.45
C LYS A 435 -14.94 -15.09 -3.26
N ASN A 436 -14.49 -16.20 -3.85
CA ASN A 436 -13.39 -16.23 -4.81
C ASN A 436 -13.92 -15.86 -6.20
N ARG A 437 -13.69 -14.60 -6.60
CA ARG A 437 -14.41 -14.01 -7.75
C ARG A 437 -13.96 -14.51 -9.12
N ILE A 438 -12.76 -15.10 -9.22
CA ILE A 438 -12.19 -15.56 -10.50
C ILE A 438 -11.93 -17.07 -10.56
N ILE A 439 -12.19 -17.81 -9.47
CA ILE A 439 -12.01 -19.27 -9.45
C ILE A 439 -12.88 -19.89 -10.54
N ASN A 440 -12.28 -20.72 -11.39
CA ASN A 440 -12.90 -21.29 -12.57
C ASN A 440 -12.99 -22.83 -12.50
N LYS A 441 -12.06 -23.49 -11.80
CA LYS A 441 -11.99 -24.95 -11.69
C LYS A 441 -11.61 -25.39 -10.28
N VAL A 442 -12.32 -26.39 -9.77
CA VAL A 442 -12.07 -26.98 -8.44
C VAL A 442 -12.14 -28.51 -8.52
N TYR A 443 -11.09 -29.19 -8.05
CA TYR A 443 -10.94 -30.64 -8.10
C TYR A 443 -10.58 -31.21 -6.73
N MET A 444 -11.44 -32.06 -6.15
CA MET A 444 -11.20 -32.73 -4.87
C MET A 444 -11.75 -34.17 -4.92
N PRO A 445 -11.04 -35.10 -5.58
CA PRO A 445 -11.53 -36.45 -5.87
C PRO A 445 -11.89 -37.27 -4.63
N ASN A 446 -11.25 -37.03 -3.48
CA ASN A 446 -11.43 -37.78 -2.24
C ASN A 446 -12.31 -37.07 -1.20
N LEU A 447 -12.93 -35.95 -1.56
CA LEU A 447 -13.73 -35.15 -0.64
C LEU A 447 -14.98 -35.91 -0.22
N PHE A 448 -15.17 -36.07 1.10
CA PHE A 448 -16.23 -36.87 1.69
C PHE A 448 -17.35 -36.02 2.32
N MET A 449 -16.97 -34.95 3.03
CA MET A 449 -17.92 -34.06 3.72
C MET A 449 -17.48 -32.60 3.70
N VAL A 450 -18.45 -31.69 3.55
CA VAL A 450 -18.24 -30.24 3.55
C VAL A 450 -19.21 -29.51 4.47
N GLY A 451 -18.72 -28.46 5.14
CA GLY A 451 -19.51 -27.55 5.96
C GLY A 451 -20.34 -26.52 5.17
N ASN A 452 -20.93 -25.58 5.90
CA ASN A 452 -21.82 -24.54 5.36
C ASN A 452 -21.08 -23.63 4.36
N ASP A 453 -21.78 -23.10 3.36
CA ASP A 453 -21.25 -22.06 2.45
C ASP A 453 -19.96 -22.46 1.70
N PHE A 454 -19.69 -23.77 1.56
CA PHE A 454 -18.47 -24.38 1.04
C PHE A 454 -17.85 -23.63 -0.15
N LEU A 455 -18.63 -23.35 -1.18
CA LEU A 455 -18.22 -22.63 -2.39
C LEU A 455 -19.17 -21.46 -2.70
N ALA A 456 -19.69 -20.77 -1.68
CA ALA A 456 -20.64 -19.68 -1.89
C ALA A 456 -20.01 -18.45 -2.59
N CYS A 457 -20.80 -17.78 -3.44
CA CYS A 457 -20.47 -16.55 -4.14
C CYS A 457 -19.30 -16.61 -5.16
N ASN A 458 -19.03 -17.78 -5.76
CA ASN A 458 -17.98 -17.94 -6.79
C ASN A 458 -18.56 -17.83 -8.20
N LYS A 459 -18.74 -16.59 -8.68
CA LYS A 459 -19.51 -16.32 -9.90
C LYS A 459 -18.91 -16.90 -11.20
N THR A 460 -17.62 -17.19 -11.23
CA THR A 460 -16.88 -17.67 -12.42
C THR A 460 -16.65 -19.18 -12.44
N LEU A 461 -17.01 -19.91 -11.39
CA LEU A 461 -16.75 -21.34 -11.26
C LEU A 461 -17.47 -22.12 -12.36
N LYS A 462 -16.74 -22.84 -13.20
CA LYS A 462 -17.28 -23.58 -14.37
C LYS A 462 -17.19 -25.09 -14.20
N GLU A 463 -16.11 -25.57 -13.59
CA GLU A 463 -15.83 -27.00 -13.44
C GLU A 463 -15.64 -27.33 -11.96
N LEU A 464 -16.40 -28.30 -11.49
CA LEU A 464 -16.34 -28.81 -10.12
C LEU A 464 -16.42 -30.33 -10.16
N SER A 465 -15.43 -31.02 -9.59
CA SER A 465 -15.38 -32.49 -9.53
C SER A 465 -15.19 -32.97 -8.10
N LEU A 466 -16.25 -33.60 -7.57
CA LEU A 466 -16.36 -34.12 -6.20
C LEU A 466 -17.03 -35.52 -6.21
N PRO A 467 -16.40 -36.52 -6.85
CA PRO A 467 -17.04 -37.81 -7.14
C PRO A 467 -17.38 -38.64 -5.89
N LEU A 468 -16.70 -38.41 -4.77
CA LEU A 468 -16.87 -39.16 -3.52
C LEU A 468 -17.62 -38.39 -2.42
N LEU A 469 -18.19 -37.22 -2.73
CA LEU A 469 -18.90 -36.39 -1.75
C LEU A 469 -20.20 -37.05 -1.30
N GLU A 470 -20.31 -37.37 -0.01
CA GLU A 470 -21.50 -37.99 0.58
C GLU A 470 -22.36 -37.00 1.37
N TYR A 471 -21.75 -36.02 2.04
CA TYR A 471 -22.45 -35.09 2.93
C TYR A 471 -22.09 -33.65 2.61
N ALA A 472 -23.11 -32.81 2.46
CA ALA A 472 -22.94 -31.38 2.28
C ALA A 472 -23.95 -30.60 3.12
N ASP A 473 -23.44 -29.70 3.93
CA ASP A 473 -24.25 -28.83 4.80
C ASP A 473 -24.95 -27.71 4.00
N GLU A 474 -25.42 -26.66 4.69
CA GLU A 474 -26.24 -25.61 4.10
C GLU A 474 -25.44 -24.75 3.11
N SER A 475 -26.12 -24.16 2.12
CA SER A 475 -25.52 -23.18 1.19
C SER A 475 -24.32 -23.65 0.36
N PHE A 476 -24.17 -24.95 0.13
CA PHE A 476 -23.04 -25.60 -0.57
C PHE A 476 -22.46 -24.83 -1.78
N LEU A 477 -23.30 -24.38 -2.72
CA LEU A 477 -22.91 -23.54 -3.86
C LEU A 477 -23.85 -22.34 -4.04
N CYS A 478 -24.19 -21.62 -2.97
CA CYS A 478 -25.03 -20.42 -3.07
C CYS A 478 -24.42 -19.36 -4.01
N TYR A 479 -25.23 -18.77 -4.90
CA TYR A 479 -24.87 -17.65 -5.78
C TYR A 479 -23.67 -17.90 -6.72
N ASN A 480 -23.58 -19.12 -7.27
CA ASN A 480 -22.62 -19.48 -8.30
C ASN A 480 -23.27 -19.36 -9.69
N ASN A 481 -22.88 -18.36 -10.48
CA ASN A 481 -23.46 -18.14 -11.81
C ASN A 481 -22.64 -18.76 -12.96
N GLY A 482 -21.53 -19.43 -12.69
CA GLY A 482 -20.69 -20.03 -13.75
C GLY A 482 -21.03 -21.48 -14.07
N ILE A 483 -21.52 -22.25 -13.09
CA ILE A 483 -21.73 -23.70 -13.21
C ILE A 483 -22.94 -23.98 -14.10
N ARG A 484 -22.74 -24.79 -15.13
CA ARG A 484 -23.81 -25.23 -16.04
C ARG A 484 -24.29 -26.65 -15.77
N LYS A 485 -23.44 -27.51 -15.22
CA LYS A 485 -23.75 -28.91 -14.91
C LYS A 485 -23.09 -29.27 -13.59
N LEU A 486 -23.80 -30.01 -12.74
CA LEU A 486 -23.26 -30.54 -11.49
C LEU A 486 -23.64 -32.01 -11.35
N GLU A 487 -22.66 -32.84 -11.03
CA GLU A 487 -22.82 -34.27 -10.80
C GLU A 487 -22.17 -34.66 -9.47
N LEU A 488 -22.98 -35.16 -8.53
CA LEU A 488 -22.53 -35.68 -7.25
C LEU A 488 -23.10 -37.09 -7.09
N PRO A 489 -22.42 -38.13 -7.61
CA PRO A 489 -23.00 -39.45 -7.83
C PRO A 489 -23.33 -40.20 -6.54
N VAL A 490 -22.64 -39.89 -5.44
CA VAL A 490 -22.80 -40.60 -4.16
C VAL A 490 -23.37 -39.73 -3.03
N LEU A 491 -23.86 -38.53 -3.34
CA LEU A 491 -24.40 -37.60 -2.33
C LEU A 491 -25.61 -38.21 -1.62
N LYS A 492 -25.50 -38.39 -0.30
CA LYS A 492 -26.51 -38.96 0.60
C LYS A 492 -27.35 -37.89 1.27
N GLU A 493 -26.72 -36.80 1.70
CA GLU A 493 -27.39 -35.71 2.41
C GLU A 493 -26.98 -34.33 1.88
N ALA A 494 -27.97 -33.43 1.85
CA ALA A 494 -27.80 -32.05 1.41
C ALA A 494 -28.56 -31.08 2.34
N GLY A 495 -27.89 -29.99 2.73
CA GLY A 495 -28.43 -28.93 3.56
C GLY A 495 -29.50 -28.05 2.92
N LYS A 496 -29.99 -27.07 3.68
CA LYS A 496 -30.85 -25.99 3.16
C LYS A 496 -30.07 -25.11 2.18
N PHE A 497 -30.77 -24.43 1.29
CA PHE A 497 -30.17 -23.48 0.33
C PHE A 497 -29.08 -24.09 -0.59
N PHE A 498 -29.00 -25.42 -0.69
CA PHE A 498 -27.88 -26.18 -1.30
C PHE A 498 -27.30 -25.55 -2.58
N LEU A 499 -28.16 -25.15 -3.53
CA LEU A 499 -27.79 -24.51 -4.79
C LEU A 499 -28.55 -23.19 -5.02
N MET A 500 -28.88 -22.43 -3.97
CA MET A 500 -29.66 -21.20 -4.13
C MET A 500 -28.94 -20.19 -5.06
N GLY A 501 -29.66 -19.62 -6.03
CA GLY A 501 -29.16 -18.54 -6.88
C GLY A 501 -28.16 -18.95 -7.96
N ASN A 502 -28.27 -20.16 -8.53
CA ASN A 502 -27.43 -20.64 -9.63
C ASN A 502 -28.14 -20.48 -10.99
N GLY A 503 -28.28 -19.24 -11.48
CA GLY A 503 -29.16 -18.94 -12.62
C GLY A 503 -28.82 -19.65 -13.94
N ASN A 504 -27.56 -20.05 -14.13
CA ASN A 504 -27.05 -20.70 -15.34
C ASN A 504 -26.94 -22.24 -15.26
N LEU A 505 -27.39 -22.84 -14.15
CA LEU A 505 -27.38 -24.29 -13.97
C LEU A 505 -28.41 -24.95 -14.91
N LEU A 506 -27.96 -25.83 -15.80
CA LEU A 506 -28.80 -26.51 -16.79
C LEU A 506 -29.09 -27.97 -16.41
N LYS A 507 -28.15 -28.66 -15.76
CA LYS A 507 -28.28 -30.07 -15.39
C LYS A 507 -27.76 -30.33 -13.98
N LEU A 508 -28.51 -31.11 -13.22
CA LEU A 508 -28.15 -31.53 -11.87
C LEU A 508 -28.38 -33.03 -11.71
N ASN A 509 -27.32 -33.77 -11.39
CA ASN A 509 -27.34 -35.23 -11.25
C ASN A 509 -26.97 -35.64 -9.82
N LEU A 510 -27.97 -36.07 -9.03
CA LEU A 510 -27.84 -36.51 -7.64
C LEU A 510 -28.57 -37.85 -7.48
N PRO A 511 -28.02 -38.97 -7.99
CA PRO A 511 -28.79 -40.19 -8.16
C PRO A 511 -29.15 -40.91 -6.85
N VAL A 512 -28.35 -40.71 -5.81
CA VAL A 512 -28.50 -41.38 -4.49
C VAL A 512 -29.35 -40.56 -3.51
N LEU A 513 -29.47 -39.25 -3.72
CA LEU A 513 -30.14 -38.33 -2.80
C LEU A 513 -31.62 -38.68 -2.60
N LYS A 514 -32.05 -38.79 -1.33
CA LYS A 514 -33.40 -39.20 -0.93
C LYS A 514 -34.30 -38.06 -0.47
N GLU A 515 -33.71 -36.97 0.01
CA GLU A 515 -34.40 -35.84 0.62
C GLU A 515 -33.80 -34.51 0.14
N ILE A 516 -34.65 -33.49 -0.03
CA ILE A 516 -34.22 -32.10 -0.20
C ILE A 516 -34.84 -31.19 0.87
N LYS A 517 -33.98 -30.38 1.52
CA LYS A 517 -34.34 -29.43 2.58
C LYS A 517 -34.74 -28.06 2.02
N ASP A 518 -35.15 -27.13 2.89
CA ASP A 518 -35.68 -25.81 2.54
C ASP A 518 -34.83 -25.06 1.50
N TYR A 519 -35.50 -24.44 0.52
CA TYR A 519 -34.89 -23.56 -0.50
C TYR A 519 -33.74 -24.18 -1.32
N PHE A 520 -33.67 -25.50 -1.42
CA PHE A 520 -32.65 -26.31 -2.11
C PHE A 520 -32.19 -25.74 -3.47
N LEU A 521 -33.12 -25.27 -4.29
CA LEU A 521 -32.86 -24.67 -5.61
C LEU A 521 -33.49 -23.27 -5.75
N ALA A 522 -33.70 -22.54 -4.66
CA ALA A 522 -34.31 -21.21 -4.72
C ALA A 522 -33.57 -20.29 -5.71
N TYR A 523 -34.31 -19.47 -6.46
CA TYR A 523 -33.76 -18.55 -7.48
C TYR A 523 -32.95 -19.21 -8.62
N ASN A 524 -33.16 -20.51 -8.88
CA ASN A 524 -32.66 -21.16 -10.08
C ASN A 524 -33.67 -21.03 -11.23
N SER A 525 -33.17 -21.09 -12.46
CA SER A 525 -34.00 -21.15 -13.67
C SER A 525 -34.39 -22.60 -13.99
N LYS A 526 -34.67 -22.93 -15.26
CA LYS A 526 -35.07 -24.29 -15.68
C LYS A 526 -33.88 -25.26 -15.57
N VAL A 527 -33.87 -26.10 -14.53
CA VAL A 527 -32.83 -27.13 -14.32
C VAL A 527 -33.36 -28.53 -14.67
N ILE A 528 -32.62 -29.28 -15.49
CA ILE A 528 -32.87 -30.71 -15.71
C ILE A 528 -32.32 -31.50 -14.53
N LEU A 529 -33.22 -32.09 -13.74
CA LEU A 529 -32.87 -32.88 -12.57
C LEU A 529 -32.66 -34.36 -12.92
N ASN A 530 -31.75 -35.06 -12.24
CA ASN A 530 -31.68 -36.51 -12.24
C ASN A 530 -31.54 -36.99 -10.79
N MET A 531 -32.68 -37.32 -10.18
CA MET A 531 -32.79 -37.72 -8.77
C MET A 531 -33.82 -38.85 -8.63
N PRO A 532 -33.53 -40.04 -9.19
CA PRO A 532 -34.49 -41.16 -9.26
C PRO A 532 -34.89 -41.69 -7.87
N ASN A 533 -34.08 -41.46 -6.84
CA ASN A 533 -34.33 -41.91 -5.47
C ASN A 533 -34.97 -40.85 -4.56
N LEU A 534 -35.32 -39.67 -5.10
CA LEU A 534 -35.88 -38.56 -4.32
C LEU A 534 -37.31 -38.88 -3.82
N ARG A 535 -37.48 -38.94 -2.49
CA ARG A 535 -38.72 -39.27 -1.80
C ARG A 535 -39.30 -38.09 -1.03
N ILE A 536 -38.46 -37.38 -0.29
CA ILE A 536 -38.88 -36.32 0.63
C ILE A 536 -38.54 -34.96 0.04
N ILE A 537 -39.53 -34.06 0.00
CA ILE A 537 -39.39 -32.71 -0.54
C ILE A 537 -39.94 -31.75 0.50
N SER A 538 -39.12 -30.82 0.99
CA SER A 538 -39.57 -29.76 1.91
C SER A 538 -40.71 -28.92 1.33
N ASP A 539 -41.67 -28.55 2.18
CA ASP A 539 -42.80 -27.71 1.78
C ASP A 539 -42.43 -26.27 1.45
N LYS A 540 -41.26 -25.81 1.90
CA LYS A 540 -40.75 -24.45 1.63
C LYS A 540 -40.08 -24.32 0.26
N GLN A 541 -40.13 -25.34 -0.59
CA GLN A 541 -39.76 -25.17 -2.00
C GLN A 541 -40.76 -24.28 -2.74
N SER A 542 -40.29 -23.45 -3.67
CA SER A 542 -41.17 -22.70 -4.54
C SER A 542 -42.02 -23.63 -5.42
N SER A 543 -43.23 -23.18 -5.79
CA SER A 543 -44.13 -23.95 -6.66
C SER A 543 -43.46 -24.34 -7.98
N HIS A 544 -42.60 -23.46 -8.51
CA HIS A 544 -41.82 -23.74 -9.71
C HIS A 544 -40.89 -24.95 -9.53
N ILE A 545 -40.14 -25.01 -8.42
CA ILE A 545 -39.21 -26.13 -8.14
C ILE A 545 -39.99 -27.43 -7.92
N LYS A 546 -41.09 -27.39 -7.15
CA LYS A 546 -41.98 -28.55 -6.94
C LYS A 546 -42.50 -29.08 -8.29
N PHE A 547 -42.92 -28.19 -9.19
CA PHE A 547 -43.37 -28.54 -10.54
C PHE A 547 -42.26 -29.16 -11.40
N MET A 548 -41.03 -28.62 -11.36
CA MET A 548 -39.89 -29.21 -12.09
C MET A 548 -39.59 -30.63 -11.63
N ILE A 549 -39.58 -30.87 -10.32
CA ILE A 549 -39.35 -32.19 -9.74
C ILE A 549 -40.45 -33.17 -10.17
N TYR A 550 -41.71 -32.73 -10.13
CA TYR A 550 -42.84 -33.54 -10.57
C TYR A 550 -42.77 -33.93 -12.06
N CYS A 551 -42.49 -32.95 -12.93
CA CYS A 551 -42.31 -33.20 -14.36
C CYS A 551 -41.19 -34.20 -14.63
N ASN A 552 -40.11 -34.13 -13.86
CA ASN A 552 -38.99 -35.06 -13.97
C ASN A 552 -39.37 -36.50 -13.59
N LYS A 553 -40.09 -36.67 -12.47
CA LYS A 553 -40.63 -37.96 -12.04
C LYS A 553 -41.52 -38.58 -13.13
N MET A 554 -42.41 -37.78 -13.73
CA MET A 554 -43.28 -38.23 -14.81
C MET A 554 -42.52 -38.62 -16.08
N CYS A 555 -41.53 -37.82 -16.49
CA CYS A 555 -40.67 -38.16 -17.64
C CYS A 555 -39.91 -39.47 -17.42
N ASN A 556 -39.40 -39.72 -16.21
CA ASN A 556 -38.72 -40.97 -15.88
C ASN A 556 -39.67 -42.16 -15.86
N TYR A 557 -40.90 -41.98 -15.36
CA TYR A 557 -41.96 -42.99 -15.42
C TYR A 557 -42.34 -43.33 -16.86
N ALA A 558 -42.53 -42.33 -17.72
CA ALA A 558 -42.83 -42.51 -19.15
C ALA A 558 -41.70 -43.25 -19.90
N ARG A 559 -40.43 -42.95 -19.57
CA ARG A 559 -39.28 -43.68 -20.14
C ARG A 559 -39.23 -45.14 -19.70
N LYS A 560 -39.51 -45.43 -18.42
CA LYS A 560 -39.57 -46.81 -17.90
C LYS A 560 -40.70 -47.60 -18.56
N THR A 561 -41.91 -47.03 -18.64
CA THR A 561 -43.07 -47.67 -19.28
C THR A 561 -42.86 -47.87 -20.79
N SER A 562 -42.23 -46.93 -21.50
CA SER A 562 -41.85 -47.12 -22.90
C SER A 562 -40.83 -48.24 -23.11
N LYS A 563 -39.81 -48.35 -22.24
CA LYS A 563 -38.85 -49.47 -22.28
C LYS A 563 -39.54 -50.81 -22.03
N ILE A 564 -40.44 -50.89 -21.05
CA ILE A 564 -41.25 -52.10 -20.79
C ILE A 564 -42.11 -52.45 -22.00
N ARG A 565 -42.83 -51.50 -22.59
CA ARG A 565 -43.65 -51.72 -23.80
C ARG A 565 -42.82 -52.22 -25.00
N LYS A 566 -41.55 -51.83 -25.12
CA LYS A 566 -40.64 -52.34 -26.16
C LYS A 566 -40.15 -53.77 -25.88
N LEU A 567 -40.02 -54.15 -24.61
CA LEU A 567 -39.62 -55.51 -24.20
C LEU A 567 -40.76 -56.51 -24.34
N VAL A 568 -42.02 -56.10 -24.10
CA VAL A 568 -43.22 -56.96 -24.25
C VAL A 568 -43.63 -57.16 -25.72
N LYS A 569 -43.09 -56.36 -26.65
CA LYS A 569 -43.34 -56.47 -28.10
C LYS A 569 -42.31 -57.30 -28.87
N LYS A 570 -41.24 -57.75 -28.21
CA LYS A 570 -40.31 -58.78 -28.70
C LYS A 570 -40.75 -60.12 -28.11
#